data_AF-A0AAU5NRV1-F1
#
_entry.id   AF-A0AAU5NRV1-F1
#
_cell.length_a   1.000
_cell.length_b   1.000
_cell.length_c   1.000
_cell.angle_alpha   90.00
_cell.angle_beta   90.00
_cell.angle_gamma   90.00
#
_symmetry.space_group_name_H-M   'P 1'
#
loop_
_entity.id
_entity.type
_entity.pdbx_description
1 polymer ?
#
loop_
_entity_poly.entity_id
_entity_poly.type
_entity_poly.pdbx_seq_one_letter_code
_entity_poly.pdbx_strand_id
1 'polypeptide(L)'
;MLAAALPGSVAPASDERLREIFHALDEDFLVVLGWDWERRVITWPRQHPVIGLPDCPVPGCPLAITVSTRPMCGGCLERWRGCSLPLEEFLLVPKQTSRGVGQGPCVVAGCGRPRVTVAGQLCSAHHVQHTSTGLRALSLEEFLAHPSVVGHAGFGPCEVAACYLKAVSGKDPYCKSHVSRLYRARTTSGFDEAHWRRADKAICTTREVSLRGLPDRLVAELLYGLSIRTREGFKSRPECLRPL
;
A
#
# COMPACT_ATOMS: atom_id res chain seq x y z
N MET A 1 12.94 14.17 -23.71
CA MET A 1 11.50 13.87 -23.77
C MET A 1 11.32 12.40 -24.07
N LEU A 2 11.18 11.59 -23.03
CA LEU A 2 10.84 10.16 -23.17
C LEU A 2 9.36 10.05 -22.88
N ALA A 3 8.55 9.83 -23.93
CA ALA A 3 7.19 9.36 -23.76
C ALA A 3 7.25 8.10 -22.90
N ALA A 4 6.62 8.11 -21.72
CA ALA A 4 6.47 6.92 -20.92
C ALA A 4 5.68 5.91 -21.77
N ALA A 5 6.35 4.87 -22.24
CA ALA A 5 5.71 3.82 -23.00
C ALA A 5 4.58 3.22 -22.16
N LEU A 6 3.37 3.23 -22.72
CA LEU A 6 2.22 2.50 -22.18
C LEU A 6 2.68 1.08 -21.82
N PRO A 7 2.48 0.59 -20.58
CA PRO A 7 2.63 -0.83 -20.33
C PRO A 7 1.70 -1.56 -21.30
N GLY A 8 2.21 -2.64 -21.91
CA GLY A 8 1.46 -3.50 -22.82
C GLY A 8 0.26 -4.16 -22.13
N SER A 9 -0.81 -3.40 -22.00
CA SER A 9 -2.15 -3.79 -21.58
C SER A 9 -3.04 -3.44 -22.76
N VAL A 10 -3.56 -4.48 -23.38
CA VAL A 10 -4.27 -4.48 -24.67
C VAL A 10 -5.50 -3.59 -24.57
N ALA A 11 -5.35 -2.30 -24.90
CA ALA A 11 -6.48 -1.53 -25.38
C ALA A 11 -6.86 -2.12 -26.75
N PRO A 12 -8.12 -2.55 -26.97
CA PRO A 12 -8.56 -2.84 -28.32
C PRO A 12 -8.29 -1.59 -29.17
N ALA A 13 -7.75 -1.76 -30.37
CA ALA A 13 -7.29 -0.69 -31.26
C ALA A 13 -8.32 0.43 -31.55
N SER A 14 -9.57 0.28 -31.09
CA SER A 14 -10.72 1.13 -31.37
C SER A 14 -11.20 2.05 -30.23
N ASP A 15 -10.61 2.06 -29.03
CA ASP A 15 -11.06 3.01 -27.98
C ASP A 15 -10.44 4.41 -28.20
N GLU A 16 -11.01 5.17 -29.14
CA GLU A 16 -10.62 6.55 -29.44
C GLU A 16 -10.73 7.43 -28.19
N ARG A 17 -11.79 7.24 -27.40
CA ARG A 17 -12.03 8.04 -26.20
C ARG A 17 -10.94 7.80 -25.16
N LEU A 18 -10.48 6.57 -25.01
CA LEU A 18 -9.34 6.25 -24.17
C LEU A 18 -8.11 7.03 -24.60
N ARG A 19 -7.79 7.02 -25.90
CA ARG A 19 -6.63 7.74 -26.46
C ARG A 19 -6.73 9.25 -26.23
N GLU A 20 -7.88 9.85 -26.46
CA GLU A 20 -8.14 11.27 -26.15
C GLU A 20 -7.86 11.61 -24.69
N ILE A 21 -8.37 10.82 -23.75
CA ILE A 21 -8.19 11.08 -22.32
C ILE A 21 -6.71 10.93 -21.94
N PHE A 22 -6.05 9.89 -22.44
CA PHE A 22 -4.62 9.69 -22.21
C PHE A 22 -3.78 10.88 -22.68
N HIS A 23 -4.06 11.42 -23.87
CA HIS A 23 -3.38 12.61 -24.37
C HIS A 23 -3.68 13.87 -23.55
N ALA A 24 -4.82 13.93 -22.88
CA ALA A 24 -5.20 15.02 -22.00
C ALA A 24 -4.68 14.85 -20.56
N LEU A 25 -4.02 13.73 -20.22
CA LEU A 25 -3.42 13.55 -18.90
C LEU A 25 -2.22 14.47 -18.73
N ASP A 26 -2.20 15.15 -17.59
CA ASP A 26 -1.12 16.02 -17.17
C ASP A 26 0.00 15.17 -16.54
N GLU A 27 1.10 14.98 -17.27
CA GLU A 27 2.23 14.13 -16.84
C GLU A 27 2.88 14.65 -15.54
N ASP A 28 3.03 15.97 -15.41
CA ASP A 28 3.59 16.58 -14.20
C ASP A 28 2.69 16.30 -12.99
N PHE A 29 1.37 16.39 -13.19
CA PHE A 29 0.42 16.00 -12.16
C PHE A 29 0.52 14.51 -11.78
N LEU A 30 0.68 13.60 -12.74
CA LEU A 30 0.84 12.17 -12.46
C LEU A 30 2.10 11.89 -11.62
N VAL A 31 3.20 12.62 -11.89
CA VAL A 31 4.42 12.57 -11.09
C VAL A 31 4.16 13.05 -9.66
N VAL A 32 3.50 14.21 -9.49
CA VAL A 32 3.15 14.76 -8.17
C VAL A 32 2.21 13.84 -7.39
N LEU A 33 1.26 13.22 -8.08
CA LEU A 33 0.32 12.25 -7.52
C LEU A 33 1.00 10.93 -7.13
N GLY A 34 2.20 10.66 -7.64
CA GLY A 34 2.91 9.40 -7.44
C GLY A 34 2.19 8.23 -8.10
N TRP A 35 1.66 8.42 -9.31
CA TRP A 35 1.01 7.37 -10.09
C TRP A 35 2.02 6.38 -10.64
N ASP A 36 1.79 5.08 -10.40
CA ASP A 36 2.58 3.98 -10.92
C ASP A 36 1.75 3.17 -11.92
N TRP A 37 2.16 3.21 -13.20
CA TRP A 37 1.48 2.53 -14.30
C TRP A 37 1.52 1.01 -14.21
N GLU A 38 2.62 0.44 -13.72
CA GLU A 38 2.81 -1.01 -13.62
C GLU A 38 2.00 -1.56 -12.44
N ARG A 39 2.09 -0.91 -11.28
CA ARG A 39 1.36 -1.31 -10.08
C ARG A 39 -0.11 -0.91 -10.15
N ARG A 40 -0.45 0.10 -10.95
CA ARG A 40 -1.74 0.83 -10.95
C ARG A 40 -2.10 1.35 -9.57
N VAL A 41 -1.14 2.00 -8.93
CA VAL A 41 -1.26 2.53 -7.57
C VAL A 41 -0.96 4.02 -7.56
N ILE A 42 -1.85 4.78 -6.93
CA ILE A 42 -1.62 6.19 -6.57
C ILE A 42 -0.89 6.22 -5.23
N THR A 43 0.21 6.97 -5.13
CA THR A 43 0.90 7.26 -3.87
C THR A 43 0.76 8.73 -3.51
N TRP A 44 -0.27 9.05 -2.72
CA TRP A 44 -0.61 10.43 -2.36
C TRP A 44 0.57 11.18 -1.73
N PRO A 45 0.87 12.42 -2.18
CA PRO A 45 2.04 13.16 -1.71
C PRO A 45 1.92 13.54 -0.24
N ARG A 46 3.06 13.63 0.45
CA ARG A 46 3.10 14.09 1.86
C ARG A 46 2.74 15.56 1.98
N GLN A 47 3.25 16.36 1.06
CA GLN A 47 3.11 17.81 1.03
C GLN A 47 2.52 18.19 -0.33
N HIS A 48 1.31 18.76 -0.30
CA HIS A 48 0.68 19.40 -1.45
C HIS A 48 -0.55 20.17 -0.91
N PRO A 49 -0.82 21.40 -1.36
CA PRO A 49 -1.90 22.23 -0.82
C PRO A 49 -3.27 21.52 -0.88
N VAL A 50 -3.57 20.88 -2.01
CA VAL A 50 -4.85 20.21 -2.26
C VAL A 50 -4.82 18.71 -1.97
N ILE A 51 -3.88 17.93 -2.52
CA ILE A 51 -3.86 16.47 -2.36
C ILE A 51 -2.86 15.95 -1.31
N GLY A 52 -2.26 16.82 -0.50
CA GLY A 52 -1.29 16.42 0.50
C GLY A 52 -1.92 15.63 1.65
N LEU A 53 -1.25 14.54 2.05
CA LEU A 53 -1.53 13.74 3.23
C LEU A 53 -0.30 13.77 4.16
N PRO A 54 -0.23 14.74 5.11
CA PRO A 54 0.93 14.90 5.98
C PRO A 54 1.10 13.72 6.94
N ASP A 55 2.30 13.51 7.46
CA ASP A 55 2.57 12.47 8.45
C ASP A 55 1.87 12.76 9.78
N CYS A 56 1.53 11.70 10.50
CA CYS A 56 1.11 11.82 11.88
C CYS A 56 2.27 12.38 12.72
N PRO A 57 2.09 13.47 13.48
CA PRO A 57 3.16 14.12 14.24
C PRO A 57 3.68 13.27 15.41
N VAL A 58 2.93 12.26 15.86
CA VAL A 58 3.35 11.33 16.92
C VAL A 58 4.60 10.54 16.50
N PRO A 59 5.71 10.61 17.27
CA PRO A 59 6.94 9.88 16.99
C PRO A 59 6.71 8.38 16.83
N GLY A 60 7.31 7.79 15.80
CA GLY A 60 7.17 6.36 15.49
C GLY A 60 5.82 5.96 14.87
N CYS A 61 4.91 6.90 14.59
CA CYS A 61 3.68 6.60 13.87
C CYS A 61 3.91 6.68 12.34
N PRO A 62 3.76 5.57 11.59
CA PRO A 62 4.00 5.56 10.14
C PRO A 62 2.78 6.03 9.33
N LEU A 63 1.70 6.46 9.99
CA LEU A 63 0.42 6.75 9.33
C LEU A 63 0.35 8.23 8.93
N ALA A 64 -0.29 8.51 7.79
CA ALA A 64 -0.69 9.85 7.38
C ALA A 64 -1.97 10.33 8.08
N ILE A 65 -2.18 11.64 8.05
CA ILE A 65 -3.44 12.31 8.39
C ILE A 65 -4.32 12.33 7.14
N THR A 66 -5.38 11.51 7.13
CA THR A 66 -6.34 11.43 6.01
C THR A 66 -7.52 12.40 6.14
N VAL A 67 -7.70 12.98 7.32
CA VAL A 67 -8.74 13.97 7.61
C VAL A 67 -8.06 15.25 8.07
N SER A 68 -8.03 16.26 7.21
CA SER A 68 -7.25 17.50 7.41
C SER A 68 -7.62 18.30 8.65
N THR A 69 -8.84 18.14 9.18
CA THR A 69 -9.28 18.80 10.41
C THR A 69 -8.78 18.13 11.69
N ARG A 70 -8.09 16.99 11.58
CA ARG A 70 -7.54 16.28 12.73
C ARG A 70 -6.08 16.66 12.94
N PRO A 71 -5.60 16.79 14.18
CA PRO A 71 -4.20 17.07 14.47
C PRO A 71 -3.27 15.87 14.18
N MET A 72 -3.84 14.67 13.98
CA MET A 72 -3.09 13.43 13.81
C MET A 72 -3.93 12.34 13.12
N CYS A 73 -3.34 11.17 12.88
CA CYS A 73 -4.06 10.03 12.29
C CYS A 73 -5.17 9.51 13.23
N GLY A 74 -6.17 8.82 12.66
CA GLY A 74 -7.31 8.30 13.43
C GLY A 74 -6.92 7.41 14.62
N GLY A 75 -5.96 6.51 14.44
CA GLY A 75 -5.53 5.61 15.52
C GLY A 75 -4.77 6.33 16.65
N CYS A 76 -4.01 7.40 16.35
CA CYS A 76 -3.39 8.21 17.40
C CYS A 76 -4.42 9.13 18.08
N LEU A 77 -5.42 9.62 17.34
CA LEU A 77 -6.52 10.40 17.90
C LEU A 77 -7.32 9.57 18.92
N GLU A 78 -7.64 8.32 18.59
CA GLU A 78 -8.31 7.39 19.51
C GLU A 78 -7.45 7.11 20.75
N ARG A 79 -6.14 6.89 20.57
CA ARG A 79 -5.20 6.71 21.68
C ARG A 79 -5.15 7.95 22.59
N TRP A 80 -5.17 9.15 22.02
CA TRP A 80 -5.17 10.39 22.79
C TRP A 80 -6.47 10.57 23.57
N ARG A 81 -7.62 10.29 22.96
CA ARG A 81 -8.94 10.34 23.64
C ARG A 81 -9.03 9.40 24.85
N GLY A 82 -8.24 8.34 24.87
CA GLY A 82 -8.16 7.39 25.99
C GLY A 82 -7.19 7.79 27.11
N CYS A 83 -6.52 8.95 27.01
CA CYS A 83 -5.60 9.43 28.03
C CYS A 83 -5.96 10.85 28.49
N SER A 84 -5.46 11.24 29.67
CA SER A 84 -5.72 12.55 30.26
C SER A 84 -4.65 13.60 29.90
N LEU A 85 -3.72 13.27 29.01
CA LEU A 85 -2.62 14.17 28.64
C LEU A 85 -3.13 15.31 27.75
N PRO A 86 -2.63 16.54 27.94
CA PRO A 86 -2.72 17.59 26.94
C PRO A 86 -2.18 17.13 25.58
N LEU A 87 -2.65 17.77 24.50
CA LEU A 87 -2.28 17.37 23.13
C LEU A 87 -0.77 17.45 22.93
N GLU A 88 -0.17 18.55 23.37
CA GLU A 88 1.26 18.87 23.21
C GLU A 88 2.12 17.81 23.88
N GLU A 89 1.76 17.39 25.10
CA GLU A 89 2.44 16.33 25.84
C GLU A 89 2.25 14.97 25.17
N PHE A 90 1.04 14.65 24.71
CA PHE A 90 0.76 13.40 24.03
C PHE A 90 1.56 13.25 22.72
N LEU A 91 1.76 14.35 22.00
CA LEU A 91 2.54 14.36 20.77
C LEU A 91 4.01 14.00 21.01
N LEU A 92 4.53 14.13 22.23
CA LEU A 92 5.87 13.69 22.59
C LEU A 92 5.93 12.19 22.92
N VAL A 93 4.79 11.54 23.19
CA VAL A 93 4.72 10.12 23.59
C VAL A 93 4.86 9.20 22.36
N PRO A 94 5.99 8.48 22.21
CA PRO A 94 6.24 7.66 21.04
C PRO A 94 5.25 6.51 20.91
N LYS A 95 4.86 6.20 19.68
CA LYS A 95 4.09 5.00 19.37
C LYS A 95 5.03 3.79 19.29
N GLN A 96 5.14 3.06 20.41
CA GLN A 96 6.01 1.87 20.53
C GLN A 96 5.68 0.77 19.52
N THR A 97 4.39 0.54 19.25
CA THR A 97 3.95 -0.43 18.25
C THR A 97 2.94 0.20 17.31
N SER A 98 3.26 0.17 16.02
CA SER A 98 2.30 0.49 14.98
C SER A 98 1.90 -0.78 14.24
N ARG A 99 0.59 -1.06 14.24
CA ARG A 99 -0.03 -2.03 13.32
C ARG A 99 -0.18 -1.42 11.93
N GLY A 100 0.87 -0.77 11.43
CA GLY A 100 0.86 -0.14 10.11
C GLY A 100 0.31 -1.13 9.09
N VAL A 101 -0.62 -0.66 8.26
CA VAL A 101 -1.14 -1.48 7.16
C VAL A 101 -0.18 -1.29 5.99
N GLY A 102 0.36 -2.38 5.50
CA GLY A 102 1.27 -2.38 4.37
C GLY A 102 2.25 -3.53 4.40
N GLN A 103 2.85 -3.75 3.24
CA GLN A 103 3.87 -4.76 3.03
C GLN A 103 5.14 -4.05 2.58
N GLY A 104 6.29 -4.50 3.09
CA GLY A 104 7.58 -4.04 2.56
C GLY A 104 8.51 -5.22 2.32
N PRO A 105 9.64 -4.98 1.66
CA PRO A 105 10.60 -6.04 1.36
C PRO A 105 11.28 -6.55 2.63
N CYS A 106 11.74 -7.80 2.58
CA CYS A 106 12.79 -8.28 3.48
C CYS A 106 14.10 -7.53 3.20
N VAL A 107 14.86 -7.19 4.23
CA VAL A 107 16.16 -6.51 4.08
C VAL A 107 17.29 -7.43 3.61
N VAL A 108 17.10 -8.76 3.63
CA VAL A 108 18.10 -9.70 3.08
C VAL A 108 18.24 -9.50 1.58
N ALA A 109 19.48 -9.28 1.13
CA ALA A 109 19.80 -9.08 -0.27
C ALA A 109 19.25 -10.22 -1.17
N GLY A 110 18.62 -9.84 -2.29
CA GLY A 110 18.03 -10.79 -3.22
C GLY A 110 16.75 -11.49 -2.73
N CYS A 111 16.24 -11.18 -1.53
CA CYS A 111 15.00 -11.79 -1.05
C CYS A 111 13.76 -11.13 -1.67
N GLY A 112 12.98 -11.89 -2.43
CA GLY A 112 11.72 -11.46 -3.02
C GLY A 112 10.51 -11.50 -2.07
N ARG A 113 10.70 -11.96 -0.82
CA ARG A 113 9.62 -12.16 0.15
C ARG A 113 9.35 -10.92 1.00
N PRO A 114 8.09 -10.69 1.41
CA PRO A 114 7.73 -9.55 2.24
C PRO A 114 8.12 -9.74 3.71
N ARG A 115 8.39 -8.63 4.40
CA ARG A 115 8.58 -8.61 5.87
C ARG A 115 7.30 -8.98 6.62
N VAL A 116 7.43 -9.61 7.79
CA VAL A 116 6.29 -10.14 8.58
C VAL A 116 5.43 -9.03 9.19
N THR A 117 6.08 -7.96 9.65
CA THR A 117 5.46 -6.82 10.33
C THR A 117 6.06 -5.53 9.81
N VAL A 118 5.39 -4.40 10.03
CA VAL A 118 5.92 -3.07 9.65
C VAL A 118 7.14 -2.69 10.48
N ALA A 119 7.19 -3.09 11.75
CA ALA A 119 8.34 -2.84 12.63
C ALA A 119 9.51 -3.80 12.40
N GLY A 120 9.25 -5.01 11.89
CA GLY A 120 10.28 -5.98 11.56
C GLY A 120 10.95 -5.67 10.24
N GLN A 121 12.16 -6.20 10.03
CA GLN A 121 12.90 -6.03 8.77
C GLN A 121 12.97 -7.31 7.93
N LEU A 122 12.61 -8.45 8.52
CA LEU A 122 12.78 -9.78 7.93
C LEU A 122 11.47 -10.41 7.48
N CYS A 123 11.52 -11.26 6.45
CA CYS A 123 10.43 -12.17 6.11
C CYS A 123 10.30 -13.29 7.16
N SER A 124 9.22 -14.07 7.10
CA SER A 124 8.99 -15.12 8.11
C SER A 124 10.12 -16.15 8.17
N ALA A 125 10.66 -16.55 7.01
CA ALA A 125 11.75 -17.53 6.95
C ALA A 125 13.03 -16.98 7.57
N HIS A 126 13.43 -15.75 7.20
CA HIS A 126 14.62 -15.10 7.75
C HIS A 126 14.46 -14.75 9.24
N HIS A 127 13.25 -14.42 9.69
CA HIS A 127 12.99 -14.21 11.11
C HIS A 127 13.18 -15.52 11.92
N VAL A 128 12.68 -16.65 11.40
CA VAL A 128 12.90 -17.96 12.04
C VAL A 128 14.39 -18.34 11.99
N GLN A 129 15.07 -18.09 10.88
CA GLN A 129 16.51 -18.34 10.76
C GLN A 129 17.31 -17.49 11.76
N HIS A 130 17.01 -16.21 11.90
CA HIS A 130 17.68 -15.31 12.84
C HIS A 130 17.41 -15.69 14.30
N THR A 131 16.22 -16.17 14.62
CA THR A 131 15.86 -16.60 15.98
C THR A 131 16.28 -18.03 16.31
N SER A 132 16.84 -18.77 15.34
CA SER A 132 17.37 -20.13 15.56
C SER A 132 18.64 -20.11 16.42
N THR A 133 18.88 -21.19 17.17
CA THR A 133 19.97 -21.30 18.17
C THR A 133 21.34 -20.94 17.62
N GLY A 134 21.62 -21.23 16.34
CA GLY A 134 22.92 -20.98 15.72
C GLY A 134 23.19 -19.53 15.32
N LEU A 135 22.17 -18.69 15.17
CA LEU A 135 22.30 -17.32 14.68
C LEU A 135 21.65 -16.26 15.59
N ARG A 136 20.96 -16.68 16.65
CA ARG A 136 20.25 -15.80 17.58
C ARG A 136 21.16 -14.81 18.32
N ALA A 137 22.43 -15.17 18.52
CA ALA A 137 23.41 -14.29 19.15
C ALA A 137 23.86 -13.14 18.24
N LEU A 138 23.64 -13.25 16.92
CA LEU A 138 24.04 -12.24 15.96
C LEU A 138 23.09 -11.04 16.03
N SER A 139 23.68 -9.85 15.98
CA SER A 139 22.94 -8.63 15.63
C SER A 139 22.32 -8.78 14.23
N LEU A 140 21.42 -7.86 13.88
CA LEU A 140 20.82 -7.88 12.55
C LEU A 140 21.88 -7.67 11.46
N GLU A 141 22.84 -6.78 11.67
CA GLU A 141 23.90 -6.51 10.71
C GLU A 141 24.78 -7.76 10.47
N GLU A 142 25.22 -8.41 11.55
CA GLU A 142 25.99 -9.66 11.49
C GLU A 142 25.19 -10.78 10.82
N PHE A 143 23.88 -10.87 11.12
CA PHE A 143 22.99 -11.82 10.45
C PHE A 143 22.92 -11.56 8.94
N LEU A 144 22.80 -10.30 8.51
CA LEU A 144 22.73 -9.95 7.08
C LEU A 144 24.05 -10.21 6.34
N ALA A 145 25.18 -10.11 7.04
CA ALA A 145 26.50 -10.44 6.49
C ALA A 145 26.81 -11.95 6.54
N HIS A 146 26.00 -12.76 7.24
CA HIS A 146 26.31 -14.15 7.47
C HIS A 146 26.19 -14.99 6.19
N PRO A 147 27.19 -15.84 5.83
CA PRO A 147 27.20 -16.56 4.56
C PRO A 147 26.01 -17.50 4.31
N SER A 148 25.38 -18.01 5.37
CA SER A 148 24.18 -18.87 5.26
C SER A 148 22.88 -18.11 5.05
N VAL A 149 22.91 -16.77 5.09
CA VAL A 149 21.73 -15.90 4.93
C VAL A 149 21.64 -15.48 3.47
N VAL A 150 20.84 -16.23 2.72
CA VAL A 150 20.63 -16.02 1.28
C VAL A 150 19.20 -15.55 1.00
N GLY A 151 19.05 -14.79 -0.08
CA GLY A 151 17.74 -14.36 -0.59
C GLY A 151 16.87 -15.54 -1.01
N HIS A 152 15.56 -15.44 -0.75
CA HIS A 152 14.58 -16.40 -1.24
C HIS A 152 13.72 -15.81 -2.34
N ALA A 153 13.31 -16.63 -3.31
CA ALA A 153 12.28 -16.26 -4.26
C ALA A 153 10.97 -15.86 -3.54
N GLY A 154 10.30 -14.85 -4.10
CA GLY A 154 8.96 -14.45 -3.66
C GLY A 154 7.91 -15.50 -4.02
N PHE A 155 6.74 -15.41 -3.40
CA PHE A 155 5.61 -16.31 -3.67
C PHE A 155 4.67 -15.80 -4.78
N GLY A 156 5.09 -14.77 -5.52
CA GLY A 156 4.25 -14.11 -6.52
C GLY A 156 3.30 -13.04 -5.93
N PRO A 157 2.47 -12.43 -6.79
CA PRO A 157 1.48 -11.44 -6.38
C PRO A 157 0.30 -12.08 -5.62
N CYS A 158 -0.44 -11.27 -4.87
CA CYS A 158 -1.74 -11.65 -4.35
C CYS A 158 -2.74 -11.83 -5.51
N GLU A 159 -3.52 -12.91 -5.49
CA GLU A 159 -4.48 -13.23 -6.56
C GLU A 159 -5.79 -12.41 -6.53
N VAL A 160 -6.02 -11.60 -5.50
CA VAL A 160 -7.15 -10.67 -5.50
C VAL A 160 -6.89 -9.58 -6.55
N ALA A 161 -7.82 -9.42 -7.50
CA ALA A 161 -7.64 -8.60 -8.70
C ALA A 161 -7.25 -7.15 -8.39
N ALA A 162 -7.85 -6.57 -7.36
CA ALA A 162 -7.58 -5.20 -6.93
C ALA A 162 -6.28 -5.06 -6.10
N CYS A 163 -5.67 -6.15 -5.65
CA CYS A 163 -4.52 -6.12 -4.76
C CYS A 163 -3.19 -5.99 -5.54
N TYR A 164 -2.28 -5.17 -5.03
CA TYR A 164 -0.92 -5.01 -5.56
C TYR A 164 0.16 -5.60 -4.63
N LEU A 165 -0.25 -6.16 -3.50
CA LEU A 165 0.68 -6.76 -2.53
C LEU A 165 1.08 -8.18 -2.96
N LYS A 166 2.18 -8.68 -2.39
CA LYS A 166 2.70 -10.03 -2.65
C LYS A 166 2.04 -11.07 -1.74
N ALA A 167 1.94 -12.30 -2.24
CA ALA A 167 1.60 -13.44 -1.42
C ALA A 167 2.65 -13.66 -0.32
N VAL A 168 2.19 -14.14 0.84
CA VAL A 168 3.06 -14.31 2.04
C VAL A 168 3.45 -15.75 2.30
N SER A 169 2.83 -16.71 1.63
CA SER A 169 3.14 -18.14 1.73
C SER A 169 3.00 -18.81 0.37
N GLY A 170 3.59 -20.00 0.20
CA GLY A 170 3.34 -20.84 -0.96
C GLY A 170 2.07 -21.69 -0.83
N LYS A 171 1.38 -21.64 0.31
CA LYS A 171 0.13 -22.38 0.56
C LYS A 171 -1.10 -21.57 0.16
N ASP A 172 -1.03 -20.26 0.38
CA ASP A 172 -2.11 -19.32 0.11
C ASP A 172 -1.62 -18.29 -0.90
N PRO A 173 -2.27 -18.12 -2.06
CA PRO A 173 -1.84 -17.19 -3.10
C PRO A 173 -2.21 -15.73 -2.76
N TYR A 174 -2.23 -15.38 -1.47
CA TYR A 174 -2.78 -14.13 -0.96
C TYR A 174 -1.80 -13.39 -0.06
N CYS A 175 -1.93 -12.06 -0.06
CA CYS A 175 -1.27 -11.25 0.95
C CYS A 175 -1.86 -11.53 2.34
N LYS A 176 -1.12 -11.21 3.41
CA LYS A 176 -1.53 -11.46 4.80
C LYS A 176 -2.95 -10.97 5.12
N SER A 177 -3.30 -9.77 4.67
CA SER A 177 -4.62 -9.18 4.93
C SER A 177 -5.73 -9.90 4.16
N HIS A 178 -5.46 -10.35 2.93
CA HIS A 178 -6.42 -11.13 2.15
C HIS A 178 -6.58 -12.55 2.67
N VAL A 179 -5.54 -13.19 3.23
CA VAL A 179 -5.69 -14.44 4.00
C VAL A 179 -6.67 -14.25 5.16
N SER A 180 -6.52 -13.17 5.95
CA SER A 180 -7.44 -12.88 7.05
C SER A 180 -8.88 -12.58 6.61
N ARG A 181 -9.07 -11.92 5.46
CA ARG A 181 -10.40 -11.66 4.89
C ARG A 181 -11.04 -12.93 4.33
N LEU A 182 -10.27 -13.76 3.63
CA LEU A 182 -10.72 -15.04 3.10
C LEU A 182 -11.26 -15.93 4.20
N TYR A 183 -10.56 -16.03 5.33
CA TYR A 183 -11.02 -16.80 6.49
C TYR A 183 -12.42 -16.36 6.96
N ARG A 184 -12.68 -15.05 6.98
CA ARG A 184 -13.99 -14.49 7.33
C ARG A 184 -15.04 -14.71 6.23
N ALA A 185 -14.65 -14.61 4.96
CA ALA A 185 -15.58 -14.78 3.85
C ALA A 185 -16.09 -16.22 3.74
N ARG A 186 -15.22 -17.20 4.03
CA ARG A 186 -15.54 -18.63 4.07
C ARG A 186 -16.61 -19.03 5.08
N THR A 187 -16.90 -18.20 6.09
CA THR A 187 -17.99 -18.49 7.04
C THR A 187 -19.37 -18.19 6.46
N THR A 188 -19.45 -17.59 5.27
CA THR A 188 -20.70 -17.28 4.59
C THR A 188 -21.16 -18.47 3.75
N SER A 189 -22.43 -18.84 3.86
CA SER A 189 -23.01 -19.91 3.02
C SER A 189 -22.92 -19.54 1.54
N GLY A 190 -22.54 -20.51 0.69
CA GLY A 190 -22.39 -20.28 -0.75
C GLY A 190 -21.15 -19.49 -1.16
N PHE A 191 -20.11 -19.43 -0.31
CA PHE A 191 -18.86 -18.75 -0.63
C PHE A 191 -18.20 -19.30 -1.91
N ASP A 192 -18.06 -18.45 -2.92
CA ASP A 192 -17.28 -18.68 -4.14
C ASP A 192 -15.96 -17.89 -4.07
N GLU A 193 -14.85 -18.61 -3.94
CA GLU A 193 -13.51 -18.01 -3.86
C GLU A 193 -13.11 -17.30 -5.17
N ALA A 194 -13.55 -17.80 -6.33
CA ALA A 194 -13.23 -17.18 -7.61
C ALA A 194 -13.97 -15.85 -7.78
N HIS A 195 -15.25 -15.79 -7.40
CA HIS A 195 -15.99 -14.53 -7.32
C HIS A 195 -15.33 -13.58 -6.31
N TRP A 196 -15.00 -14.07 -5.11
CA TRP A 196 -14.34 -13.27 -4.09
C TRP A 196 -13.00 -12.67 -4.55
N ARG A 197 -12.16 -13.43 -5.28
CA ARG A 197 -10.91 -12.90 -5.88
C ARG A 197 -11.14 -11.72 -6.81
N ARG A 198 -12.25 -11.71 -7.55
CA ARG A 198 -12.61 -10.62 -8.47
C ARG A 198 -13.20 -9.42 -7.75
N ALA A 199 -13.94 -9.65 -6.66
CA ALA A 199 -14.76 -8.63 -6.00
C ALA A 199 -14.13 -8.03 -4.73
N ASP A 200 -13.22 -8.72 -4.03
CA ASP A 200 -12.67 -8.19 -2.78
C ASP A 200 -11.75 -7.00 -3.05
N LYS A 201 -11.98 -5.91 -2.32
CA LYS A 201 -11.22 -4.68 -2.45
C LYS A 201 -9.74 -4.81 -2.14
N ALA A 202 -8.94 -3.93 -2.74
CA ALA A 202 -7.53 -3.78 -2.46
C ALA A 202 -7.24 -3.53 -0.97
N ILE A 203 -6.03 -3.89 -0.54
CA ILE A 203 -5.49 -3.41 0.73
C ILE A 203 -4.91 -2.03 0.49
N CYS A 204 -5.62 -1.00 0.94
CA CYS A 204 -5.10 0.36 0.92
C CYS A 204 -4.18 0.56 2.13
N THR A 205 -2.94 0.93 1.89
CA THR A 205 -2.06 1.47 2.94
C THR A 205 -2.40 2.95 3.14
N THR A 206 -1.68 3.64 4.01
CA THR A 206 -2.13 4.96 4.46
C THR A 206 -2.12 6.04 3.38
N ARG A 207 -1.24 5.91 2.37
CA ARG A 207 -1.14 6.85 1.23
C ARG A 207 -1.29 6.17 -0.12
N GLU A 208 -1.52 4.87 -0.15
CA GLU A 208 -1.64 4.14 -1.42
C GLU A 208 -3.10 3.80 -1.70
N VAL A 209 -3.55 4.09 -2.92
CA VAL A 209 -4.83 3.64 -3.47
C VAL A 209 -4.56 2.81 -4.71
N SER A 210 -5.09 1.59 -4.73
CA SER A 210 -5.01 0.72 -5.89
C SER A 210 -6.17 0.99 -6.83
N LEU A 211 -5.86 1.13 -8.11
CA LEU A 211 -6.83 1.13 -9.22
C LEU A 211 -6.75 -0.18 -10.03
N ARG A 212 -6.04 -1.20 -9.53
CA ARG A 212 -6.04 -2.54 -10.15
C ARG A 212 -7.45 -3.12 -10.17
N GLY A 213 -7.72 -3.97 -11.16
CA GLY A 213 -9.04 -4.57 -11.40
C GLY A 213 -10.01 -3.64 -12.11
N LEU A 214 -9.68 -2.35 -12.28
CA LEU A 214 -10.47 -1.43 -13.10
C LEU A 214 -10.03 -1.46 -14.57
N PRO A 215 -10.96 -1.29 -15.53
CA PRO A 215 -10.62 -1.10 -16.93
C PRO A 215 -9.76 0.14 -17.17
N ASP A 216 -8.89 0.10 -18.17
CA ASP A 216 -7.92 1.16 -18.49
C ASP A 216 -8.58 2.52 -18.71
N ARG A 217 -9.77 2.51 -19.35
CA ARG A 217 -10.56 3.72 -19.53
C ARG A 217 -11.04 4.33 -18.23
N LEU A 218 -11.53 3.53 -17.29
CA LEU A 218 -11.96 4.05 -15.99
C LEU A 218 -10.76 4.60 -15.20
N VAL A 219 -9.60 3.95 -15.30
CA VAL A 219 -8.35 4.47 -14.70
C VAL A 219 -8.00 5.85 -15.29
N ALA A 220 -7.99 5.97 -16.62
CA ALA A 220 -7.69 7.23 -17.29
C ALA A 220 -8.68 8.34 -16.93
N GLU A 221 -9.99 8.04 -16.92
CA GLU A 221 -11.05 8.98 -16.52
C GLU A 221 -10.90 9.44 -15.07
N LEU A 222 -10.57 8.52 -14.14
CA LEU A 222 -10.34 8.85 -12.73
C LEU A 222 -9.12 9.75 -12.54
N LEU A 223 -8.00 9.46 -13.22
CA LEU A 223 -6.79 10.27 -13.15
C LEU A 223 -7.00 11.66 -13.73
N TYR A 224 -7.68 11.74 -14.89
CA TYR A 224 -8.03 13.00 -15.52
C TYR A 224 -8.94 13.84 -14.62
N GLY A 225 -10.03 13.26 -14.11
CA GLY A 225 -10.95 13.94 -13.20
C GLY A 225 -10.24 14.43 -11.92
N LEU A 226 -9.33 13.63 -11.37
CA LEU A 226 -8.53 14.02 -10.22
C LEU A 226 -7.57 15.18 -10.52
N SER A 227 -6.97 15.22 -11.72
CA SER A 227 -6.13 16.34 -12.18
C SER A 227 -6.93 17.64 -12.24
N ILE A 228 -8.08 17.65 -12.92
CA ILE A 228 -8.97 18.83 -13.02
C ILE A 228 -9.36 19.32 -11.63
N ARG A 229 -9.89 18.43 -10.77
CA ARG A 229 -10.30 18.78 -9.41
C ARG A 229 -9.16 19.36 -8.59
N THR A 230 -7.96 18.81 -8.73
CA THR A 230 -6.78 19.29 -8.00
C THR A 230 -6.40 20.71 -8.46
N ARG A 231 -6.43 20.96 -9.77
CA ARG A 231 -6.15 22.27 -10.36
C ARG A 231 -7.15 23.34 -9.91
N GLU A 232 -8.41 22.96 -9.76
CA GLU A 232 -9.49 23.81 -9.25
C GLU A 232 -9.46 23.99 -7.71
N GLY A 233 -8.50 23.39 -7.02
CA GLY A 233 -8.35 23.54 -5.56
C GLY A 233 -9.25 22.59 -4.74
N PHE A 234 -9.97 21.67 -5.37
CA PHE A 234 -10.85 20.75 -4.66
C PHE A 234 -10.08 19.62 -3.99
N LYS A 235 -10.14 19.58 -2.65
CA LYS A 235 -9.58 18.48 -1.85
C LYS A 235 -10.20 17.15 -2.31
N SER A 236 -9.34 16.23 -2.73
CA SER A 236 -9.70 14.84 -2.97
C SER A 236 -9.08 13.97 -1.90
N ARG A 237 -9.81 12.95 -1.44
CA ARG A 237 -9.36 12.05 -0.37
C ARG A 237 -9.17 10.65 -0.94
N PRO A 238 -8.20 9.86 -0.42
CA PRO A 238 -8.01 8.48 -0.83
C PRO A 238 -9.29 7.65 -0.79
N GLU A 239 -10.13 7.87 0.23
CA GLU A 239 -11.40 7.15 0.44
C GLU A 239 -12.37 7.31 -0.73
N CYS A 240 -12.34 8.44 -1.45
CA CYS A 240 -13.22 8.70 -2.59
C CYS A 240 -12.84 7.88 -3.83
N LEU A 241 -11.63 7.33 -3.87
CA LEU A 241 -11.10 6.55 -4.99
C LEU A 241 -10.97 5.05 -4.67
N ARG A 242 -11.36 4.62 -3.46
CA ARG A 242 -11.30 3.20 -3.11
C ARG A 242 -12.47 2.48 -3.79
N PRO A 243 -12.23 1.60 -4.78
CA PRO A 243 -13.30 0.78 -5.31
C PRO A 243 -13.89 -0.08 -4.18
N LEU A 244 -15.21 -0.22 -4.19
CA LEU A 244 -15.99 -0.96 -3.18
C LEU A 244 -15.50 -2.39 -3.01
#